data_AF-A0ABD3VCJ3-F1
#
_entry.id   AF-A0ABD3VCJ3-F1
#
_cell.length_a   1.000
_cell.length_b   1.000
_cell.length_c   1.000
_cell.angle_alpha   90.00
_cell.angle_beta   90.00
_cell.angle_gamma   90.00
#
_symmetry.space_group_name_H-M   'P 1'
#
loop_
_entity.id
_entity.type
_entity.pdbx_description
1 polymer ?
#
loop_
_entity_poly.entity_id
_entity_poly.type
_entity_poly.pdbx_seq_one_letter_code
_entity_poly.pdbx_strand_id
1 'polypeptide(L)'
;MYTASRQQRFEIGAFLLLDELPSGSRPNSAAVSCNGPSDCAPGECCVSNARPRGKRDTSFRSTSGTCQMVGTEGSSCLVSYTQPLQSGMYYACPCALGFRCLGTGLYDIPLGEIGTCRGPSTRIGQTCHSGDDCATNECCVSSLRPIGRRRQLGGAHCQQMGVDGSSCYVRQLSGKPNATVFACPCSDGLRCVGSHMFDIPLGEVGTCHV
;
A
#
# COMPACT_ATOMS: atom_id res chain seq x y z
N MET A 1 72.44 3.70 -7.30
CA MET A 1 72.22 3.49 -8.74
C MET A 1 70.76 3.07 -8.94
N TYR A 2 70.00 3.88 -9.67
CA TYR A 2 68.71 3.67 -10.38
C TYR A 2 67.61 2.80 -9.73
N THR A 3 66.58 3.39 -9.11
CA THR A 3 65.25 3.81 -9.66
C THR A 3 64.37 2.66 -10.18
N ALA A 4 63.14 2.53 -9.65
CA ALA A 4 61.91 2.81 -10.39
C ALA A 4 60.64 2.40 -9.61
N SER A 5 59.86 3.41 -9.27
CA SER A 5 58.48 3.35 -8.79
C SER A 5 57.52 2.90 -9.91
N ARG A 6 56.51 2.08 -9.59
CA ARG A 6 55.36 1.86 -10.48
C ARG A 6 54.06 2.13 -9.72
N GLN A 7 53.56 3.34 -9.88
CA GLN A 7 52.17 3.73 -9.64
C GLN A 7 51.27 2.98 -10.63
N GLN A 8 50.31 2.21 -10.13
CA GLN A 8 49.13 1.83 -10.90
C GLN A 8 47.98 2.74 -10.48
N ARG A 9 47.66 3.67 -11.38
CA ARG A 9 46.40 4.41 -11.42
C ARG A 9 45.29 3.41 -11.74
N PHE A 10 44.31 3.28 -10.87
CA PHE A 10 43.02 2.71 -11.26
C PHE A 10 42.09 3.87 -11.62
N GLU A 11 41.59 3.80 -12.85
CA GLU A 11 40.75 4.79 -13.48
C GLU A 11 39.38 4.87 -12.82
N ILE A 12 38.92 6.10 -12.65
CA ILE A 12 37.58 6.48 -12.25
C ILE A 12 36.69 6.19 -13.45
N GLY A 13 36.00 5.06 -13.43
CA GLY A 13 34.94 4.73 -14.38
C GLY A 13 33.74 5.64 -14.13
N ALA A 14 33.68 6.74 -14.89
CA ALA A 14 32.49 7.53 -15.09
C ALA A 14 31.40 6.64 -15.71
N PHE A 15 30.46 6.17 -14.90
CA PHE A 15 29.27 5.51 -15.40
C PHE A 15 28.27 6.58 -15.83
N LEU A 16 28.05 6.61 -17.14
CA LEU A 16 27.23 7.52 -17.90
C LEU A 16 25.76 7.46 -17.46
N LEU A 17 25.16 8.65 -17.42
CA LEU A 17 23.83 8.98 -17.95
C LEU A 17 22.85 7.80 -18.03
N LEU A 18 22.03 7.64 -17.00
CA LEU A 18 20.70 7.10 -17.17
C LEU A 18 19.77 8.25 -17.52
N ASP A 19 19.46 8.29 -18.82
CA ASP A 19 18.23 8.79 -19.43
C ASP A 19 17.29 9.59 -18.52
N GLU A 20 17.29 10.90 -18.77
CA GLU A 20 16.10 11.72 -18.63
C GLU A 20 14.98 11.08 -19.48
N LEU A 21 14.13 10.28 -18.83
CA LEU A 21 12.84 9.93 -19.40
C LEU A 21 12.14 11.25 -19.79
N PRO A 22 11.72 11.40 -21.06
CA PRO A 22 10.99 12.58 -21.46
C PRO A 22 9.73 12.62 -20.58
N SER A 23 9.63 13.67 -19.77
CA SER A 23 8.38 14.13 -19.18
C SER A 23 7.50 14.62 -20.33
N GLY A 24 7.06 13.67 -21.15
CA GLY A 24 6.00 13.86 -22.12
C GLY A 24 4.76 14.16 -21.31
N SER A 25 4.45 15.45 -21.22
CA SER A 25 3.11 15.94 -20.98
C SER A 25 2.19 15.27 -22.00
N ARG A 26 1.66 14.10 -21.64
CA ARG A 26 0.67 13.40 -22.46
C ARG A 26 -0.50 14.35 -22.66
N PRO A 27 -0.91 14.59 -23.92
CA PRO A 27 -2.01 15.47 -24.22
C PRO A 27 -3.27 14.98 -23.51
N ASN A 28 -4.06 15.94 -23.02
CA ASN A 28 -5.40 15.76 -22.47
C ASN A 28 -6.11 14.54 -23.06
N SER A 29 -6.36 13.59 -22.18
CA SER A 29 -7.09 12.33 -22.29
C SER A 29 -8.12 12.25 -23.41
N ALA A 30 -7.67 11.95 -24.64
CA ALA A 30 -8.49 11.19 -25.57
C ALA A 30 -8.47 9.74 -25.04
N ALA A 31 -9.61 9.25 -24.55
CA ALA A 31 -9.74 7.91 -23.99
C ALA A 31 -9.22 6.87 -24.99
N VAL A 32 -8.07 6.26 -24.69
CA VAL A 32 -7.43 5.25 -25.55
C VAL A 32 -8.36 4.04 -25.59
N SER A 33 -8.79 3.65 -26.78
CA SER A 33 -9.61 2.46 -26.97
C SER A 33 -8.79 1.21 -26.68
N CYS A 34 -9.35 0.28 -25.91
CA CYS A 34 -8.70 -0.97 -25.53
C CYS A 34 -9.62 -2.16 -25.82
N ASN A 35 -9.02 -3.31 -26.15
CA ASN A 35 -9.74 -4.58 -26.28
C ASN A 35 -9.38 -5.55 -25.14
N GLY A 36 -8.37 -5.22 -24.34
CA GLY A 36 -7.98 -5.96 -23.14
C GLY A 36 -7.13 -5.13 -22.18
N PRO A 37 -6.79 -5.69 -21.01
CA PRO A 37 -6.03 -4.99 -19.99
C PRO A 37 -4.55 -4.77 -20.38
N SER A 38 -4.04 -5.55 -21.33
CA SER A 38 -2.68 -5.41 -21.89
C SER A 38 -2.50 -4.15 -22.73
N ASP A 39 -3.59 -3.56 -23.22
CA ASP A 39 -3.55 -2.39 -24.10
C ASP A 39 -3.40 -1.08 -23.31
N CYS A 40 -3.59 -1.14 -21.99
CA CYS A 40 -3.55 0.02 -21.10
C CYS A 40 -2.21 0.13 -20.36
N ALA A 41 -1.86 1.34 -19.94
CA ALA A 41 -0.64 1.59 -19.17
C ALA A 41 -0.71 0.94 -17.77
N PRO A 42 0.43 0.72 -17.09
CA PRO A 42 0.41 0.27 -15.69
C PRO A 42 -0.34 1.28 -14.82
N GLY A 43 -1.30 0.80 -14.02
CA GLY A 43 -2.19 1.66 -13.23
C GLY A 43 -3.46 2.11 -13.95
N GLU A 44 -3.70 1.61 -15.17
CA GLU A 44 -4.96 1.76 -15.88
C GLU A 44 -5.68 0.41 -16.01
N CYS A 45 -6.98 0.45 -16.24
CA CYS A 45 -7.79 -0.71 -16.54
C CYS A 45 -8.63 -0.46 -17.80
N CYS A 46 -8.91 -1.53 -18.55
CA CYS A 46 -9.77 -1.45 -19.73
C CYS A 46 -11.25 -1.55 -19.33
N VAL A 47 -12.01 -0.47 -19.49
CA VAL A 47 -13.43 -0.38 -19.14
C VAL A 47 -14.31 -0.55 -20.37
N SER A 48 -15.21 -1.54 -20.37
CA SER A 48 -16.14 -1.80 -21.47
C SER A 48 -17.10 -0.63 -21.69
N ASN A 49 -17.29 -0.23 -22.95
CA ASN A 49 -18.23 0.83 -23.33
C ASN A 49 -19.69 0.35 -23.34
N ALA A 50 -19.95 -0.97 -23.42
CA ALA A 50 -21.30 -1.49 -23.30
C ALA A 50 -21.58 -1.93 -21.88
N ARG A 51 -22.19 -1.04 -21.11
CA ARG A 51 -22.85 -1.41 -19.86
C ARG A 51 -24.17 -2.12 -20.18
N PRO A 52 -24.39 -3.34 -19.66
CA PRO A 52 -25.66 -4.02 -19.81
C PRO A 52 -26.76 -3.16 -19.18
N ARG A 53 -27.82 -2.87 -19.96
CA ARG A 53 -28.99 -2.13 -19.47
C ARG A 53 -30.16 -3.09 -19.31
N GLY A 54 -30.70 -3.13 -18.09
CA GLY A 54 -31.87 -3.94 -17.76
C GLY A 54 -31.58 -5.42 -17.51
N LYS A 55 -32.62 -6.19 -17.17
CA LYS A 55 -32.51 -7.58 -16.69
C LYS A 55 -32.25 -8.64 -17.77
N ARG A 56 -32.34 -8.31 -19.06
CA ARG A 56 -32.41 -9.32 -20.14
C ARG A 56 -31.15 -9.54 -20.95
N ASP A 57 -30.14 -8.68 -20.82
CA ASP A 57 -28.95 -8.80 -21.67
C ASP A 57 -27.68 -8.82 -20.84
N THR A 58 -27.23 -10.03 -20.51
CA THR A 58 -25.90 -10.32 -20.00
C THR A 58 -24.97 -10.80 -21.11
N SER A 59 -25.43 -10.79 -22.38
CA SER A 59 -24.62 -11.26 -23.50
C SER A 59 -23.54 -10.23 -23.83
N PHE A 60 -22.29 -10.62 -23.59
CA PHE A 60 -21.11 -9.78 -23.78
C PHE A 60 -20.88 -9.56 -25.29
N ARG A 61 -21.38 -8.45 -25.82
CA ARG A 61 -21.26 -8.14 -27.27
C ARG A 61 -20.24 -7.06 -27.60
N SER A 62 -19.64 -6.40 -26.61
CA SER A 62 -18.67 -5.34 -26.88
C SER A 62 -17.25 -5.81 -26.74
N THR A 63 -16.57 -5.82 -27.88
CA THR A 63 -15.14 -6.07 -28.02
C THR A 63 -14.29 -4.84 -27.70
N SER A 64 -14.90 -3.66 -27.53
CA SER A 64 -14.19 -2.39 -27.35
C SER A 64 -14.49 -1.72 -25.99
N GLY A 65 -13.44 -1.28 -25.32
CA GLY A 65 -13.46 -0.47 -24.11
C GLY A 65 -12.59 0.77 -24.23
N THR A 66 -12.42 1.47 -23.11
CA THR A 66 -11.51 2.61 -22.95
C THR A 66 -10.62 2.41 -21.72
N CYS A 67 -9.33 2.76 -21.84
CA CYS A 67 -8.42 2.75 -20.71
C CYS A 67 -8.80 3.88 -19.74
N GLN A 68 -9.01 3.52 -18.48
CA GLN A 68 -9.29 4.45 -17.39
C GLN A 68 -8.32 4.19 -16.25
N MET A 69 -8.02 5.24 -15.48
CA MET A 69 -7.18 5.11 -14.29
C MET A 69 -7.87 4.23 -13.24
N VAL A 70 -7.09 3.43 -12.50
CA VAL A 70 -7.60 2.71 -11.32
C VAL A 70 -8.15 3.68 -10.28
N GLY A 71 -9.11 3.19 -9.49
CA GLY A 71 -9.80 4.02 -8.51
C GLY A 71 -8.91 4.43 -7.33
N THR A 72 -8.74 5.73 -7.12
CA THR A 72 -8.09 6.31 -5.93
C THR A 72 -9.11 6.63 -4.83
N GLU A 73 -8.69 7.21 -3.71
CA GLU A 73 -9.59 7.59 -2.62
C GLU A 73 -10.81 8.38 -3.11
N GLY A 74 -12.01 7.94 -2.73
CA GLY A 74 -13.28 8.57 -3.08
C GLY A 74 -13.82 8.23 -4.48
N SER A 75 -13.04 7.57 -5.33
CA SER A 75 -13.53 7.12 -6.64
C SER A 75 -14.59 6.03 -6.50
N SER A 76 -15.49 5.92 -7.49
CA SER A 76 -16.51 4.86 -7.51
C SER A 76 -15.93 3.52 -7.97
N CYS A 77 -16.44 2.45 -7.38
CA CYS A 77 -16.01 1.07 -7.68
C CYS A 77 -17.19 0.11 -7.62
N LEU A 78 -17.01 -1.12 -8.13
CA LEU A 78 -18.01 -2.19 -8.04
C LEU A 78 -17.53 -3.26 -7.05
N VAL A 79 -18.33 -3.56 -6.03
CA VAL A 79 -17.94 -4.45 -4.92
C VAL A 79 -17.78 -5.90 -5.39
N SER A 80 -18.69 -6.39 -6.24
CA SER A 80 -18.70 -7.77 -6.71
C SER A 80 -17.82 -8.04 -7.95
N TYR A 81 -17.37 -6.99 -8.64
CA TYR A 81 -16.66 -7.10 -9.93
C TYR A 81 -15.23 -6.55 -9.83
N THR A 82 -14.52 -6.92 -8.76
CA THR A 82 -13.09 -6.63 -8.61
C THR A 82 -12.21 -7.53 -9.49
N GLN A 83 -12.78 -8.61 -10.01
CA GLN A 83 -12.12 -9.49 -10.98
C GLN A 83 -12.49 -9.08 -12.41
N PRO A 84 -11.55 -9.21 -13.36
CA PRO A 84 -11.84 -8.95 -14.76
C PRO A 84 -12.89 -9.93 -15.28
N LEU A 85 -13.71 -9.49 -16.23
CA LEU A 85 -14.61 -10.36 -17.00
C LEU A 85 -13.79 -11.41 -17.76
N GLN A 86 -14.44 -12.45 -18.31
CA GLN A 86 -13.75 -13.48 -19.12
C GLN A 86 -12.92 -12.89 -20.28
N SER A 87 -13.27 -11.70 -20.75
CA SER A 87 -12.57 -10.92 -21.78
C SER A 87 -11.40 -10.07 -21.28
N GLY A 88 -11.11 -10.07 -19.96
CA GLY A 88 -10.08 -9.21 -19.36
C GLY A 88 -10.51 -7.76 -19.13
N MET A 89 -11.74 -7.39 -19.49
CA MET A 89 -12.28 -6.03 -19.32
C MET A 89 -13.04 -5.88 -18.00
N TYR A 90 -13.31 -4.62 -17.61
CA TYR A 90 -14.09 -4.26 -16.43
C TYR A 90 -15.31 -3.40 -16.80
N TYR A 91 -16.35 -3.38 -15.96
CA TYR A 91 -17.45 -2.40 -16.08
C TYR A 91 -17.17 -1.09 -15.32
N ALA A 92 -16.28 -1.16 -14.34
CA ALA A 92 -15.70 -0.05 -13.61
C ALA A 92 -14.30 -0.48 -13.14
N CYS A 93 -13.32 0.42 -13.14
CA CYS A 93 -11.99 0.06 -12.69
C CYS A 93 -11.98 -0.35 -11.22
N PRO A 94 -11.16 -1.35 -10.85
CA PRO A 94 -10.91 -1.67 -9.46
C PRO A 94 -10.16 -0.53 -8.77
N CYS A 95 -10.19 -0.52 -7.45
CA CYS A 95 -9.38 0.40 -6.68
C CYS A 95 -7.88 0.09 -6.85
N ALA A 96 -7.05 1.12 -6.71
CA ALA A 96 -5.60 0.99 -6.72
C ALA A 96 -5.10 0.05 -5.60
N LEU A 97 -3.86 -0.43 -5.72
CA LEU A 97 -3.25 -1.27 -4.69
C LEU A 97 -3.27 -0.57 -3.32
N GLY A 98 -3.73 -1.30 -2.30
CA GLY A 98 -3.90 -0.79 -0.94
C GLY A 98 -5.27 -0.19 -0.64
N PHE A 99 -6.09 0.09 -1.66
CA PHE A 99 -7.45 0.60 -1.50
C PHE A 99 -8.46 -0.55 -1.48
N ARG A 100 -9.54 -0.40 -0.71
CA ARG A 100 -10.67 -1.33 -0.68
C ARG A 100 -11.93 -0.65 -1.19
N CYS A 101 -12.69 -1.36 -2.01
CA CYS A 101 -14.01 -0.91 -2.44
C CYS A 101 -15.01 -1.14 -1.31
N LEU A 102 -15.51 -0.07 -0.70
CA LEU A 102 -16.52 -0.14 0.35
C LEU A 102 -17.91 0.10 -0.23
N GLY A 103 -18.80 -0.86 -0.07
CA GLY A 103 -20.18 -0.78 -0.53
C GLY A 103 -20.94 0.40 0.07
N THR A 104 -21.72 1.09 -0.76
CA THR A 104 -22.58 2.20 -0.33
C THR A 104 -24.01 1.74 0.02
N GLY A 105 -24.33 0.46 -0.18
CA GLY A 105 -25.70 -0.06 -0.13
C GLY A 105 -26.54 0.27 -1.38
N LEU A 106 -25.99 0.99 -2.36
CA LEU A 106 -26.65 1.27 -3.63
C LEU A 106 -26.31 0.20 -4.67
N TYR A 107 -27.31 -0.28 -5.39
CA TYR A 107 -27.17 -1.33 -6.40
C TYR A 107 -27.39 -0.77 -7.80
N ASP A 108 -26.42 -0.99 -8.69
CA ASP A 108 -26.59 -0.82 -10.13
C ASP A 108 -27.04 -2.16 -10.71
N ILE A 109 -28.29 -2.28 -11.17
CA ILE A 109 -28.79 -3.54 -11.73
C ILE A 109 -28.47 -3.54 -13.24
N PRO A 110 -27.72 -4.52 -13.77
CA PRO A 110 -27.38 -5.84 -13.19
C PRO A 110 -25.96 -5.96 -12.59
N LEU A 111 -25.20 -4.87 -12.53
CA LEU A 111 -23.78 -4.81 -12.14
C LEU A 111 -23.51 -4.97 -10.63
N GLY A 112 -24.54 -5.06 -9.78
CA GLY A 112 -24.39 -5.28 -8.34
C GLY A 112 -24.13 -4.00 -7.55
N GLU A 113 -23.56 -4.15 -6.36
CA GLU A 113 -23.36 -3.03 -5.43
C GLU A 113 -22.25 -2.07 -5.89
N ILE A 114 -22.57 -0.77 -5.90
CA ILE A 114 -21.62 0.31 -6.10
C ILE A 114 -20.99 0.65 -4.74
N GLY A 115 -19.67 0.81 -4.75
CA GLY A 115 -18.89 1.28 -3.62
C GLY A 115 -18.10 2.54 -3.92
N THR A 116 -17.37 2.99 -2.90
CA THR A 116 -16.28 3.96 -3.06
C THR A 116 -14.96 3.36 -2.62
N CYS A 117 -13.90 3.66 -3.36
CA CYS A 117 -12.54 3.28 -3.00
C CYS A 117 -12.13 4.07 -1.77
N ARG A 118 -11.88 3.38 -0.67
CA ARG A 118 -11.21 3.97 0.48
C ARG A 118 -9.79 3.47 0.54
N GLY A 119 -8.89 4.37 0.91
CA GLY A 119 -7.51 4.02 1.21
C GLY A 119 -7.41 2.94 2.27
N PRO A 120 -6.21 2.37 2.48
CA PRO A 120 -5.96 1.67 3.72
C PRO A 120 -6.33 2.67 4.80
N SER A 121 -7.37 2.36 5.58
CA SER A 121 -7.88 3.29 6.59
C SER A 121 -6.75 3.49 7.57
N THR A 122 -5.88 4.48 7.35
CA THR A 122 -4.81 4.80 8.27
C THR A 122 -5.52 5.34 9.48
N ARG A 123 -5.60 4.50 10.52
CA ARG A 123 -6.26 4.86 11.77
C ARG A 123 -5.28 5.55 12.68
N ILE A 124 -4.17 6.07 12.16
CA ILE A 124 -3.15 6.82 12.90
C ILE A 124 -3.83 7.81 13.84
N GLY A 125 -3.55 7.66 15.13
CA GLY A 125 -4.11 8.52 16.18
C GLY A 125 -5.54 8.18 16.63
N GLN A 126 -6.25 7.27 15.97
CA GLN A 126 -7.51 6.73 16.50
C GLN A 126 -7.25 5.85 17.71
N THR A 127 -8.16 5.89 18.67
CA THR A 127 -8.12 5.02 19.84
C THR A 127 -8.34 3.56 19.45
N CYS A 128 -7.55 2.67 20.03
CA CYS A 128 -7.64 1.23 19.79
C CYS A 128 -7.58 0.46 21.11
N HIS A 129 -8.11 -0.75 21.11
CA HIS A 129 -8.00 -1.69 22.24
C HIS A 129 -7.13 -2.90 21.90
N SER A 130 -7.01 -3.20 20.61
CA SER A 130 -6.27 -4.32 20.06
C SER A 130 -5.60 -3.94 18.75
N GLY A 131 -4.65 -4.74 18.29
CA GLY A 131 -4.06 -4.57 16.96
C GLY A 131 -5.10 -4.67 15.85
N ASP A 132 -6.14 -5.48 16.01
CA ASP A 132 -7.20 -5.68 15.02
C ASP A 132 -8.01 -4.40 14.75
N ASP A 133 -8.03 -3.47 15.69
CA ASP A 133 -8.68 -2.16 15.53
C ASP A 133 -7.90 -1.22 14.60
N CYS A 134 -6.64 -1.53 14.30
CA CYS A 134 -5.73 -0.73 13.46
C CYS A 134 -5.58 -1.31 12.05
N ALA A 135 -5.04 -0.54 11.10
CA ALA A 135 -4.75 -1.03 9.75
C ALA A 135 -3.74 -2.18 9.73
N THR A 136 -3.54 -2.81 8.57
CA THR A 136 -2.63 -3.97 8.42
C THR A 136 -1.16 -3.60 8.66
N ASN A 137 -0.79 -2.36 8.36
CA ASN A 137 0.53 -1.76 8.53
C ASN A 137 0.63 -0.87 9.79
N GLU A 138 -0.29 -1.06 10.74
CA GLU A 138 -0.37 -0.30 11.98
C GLU A 138 -0.45 -1.26 13.17
N CYS A 139 0.00 -0.77 14.31
CA CYS A 139 -0.15 -1.47 15.57
C CYS A 139 -0.83 -0.57 16.60
N CYS A 140 -1.45 -1.18 17.61
CA CYS A 140 -2.08 -0.44 18.69
C CYS A 140 -1.06 -0.13 19.79
N VAL A 141 -0.68 1.14 19.93
CA VAL A 141 0.36 1.59 20.86
C VAL A 141 -0.26 2.23 22.09
N SER A 142 0.16 1.79 23.28
CA SER A 142 -0.22 2.40 24.55
C SER A 142 0.65 3.63 24.83
N SER A 143 0.03 4.78 25.09
CA SER A 143 0.73 6.00 25.45
C SER A 143 1.23 6.01 26.90
N LEU A 144 0.77 5.07 27.74
CA LEU A 144 1.14 5.01 29.14
C LEU A 144 2.28 4.02 29.36
N ARG A 145 3.48 4.56 29.60
CA ARG A 145 4.59 3.76 30.12
C ARG A 145 4.21 3.19 31.49
N PRO A 146 4.54 1.92 31.80
CA PRO A 146 4.24 1.35 33.11
C PRO A 146 5.09 2.05 34.18
N ILE A 147 4.48 2.95 34.96
CA ILE A 147 5.11 3.56 36.13
C ILE A 147 4.82 2.67 37.35
N GLY A 148 5.77 1.81 37.71
CA GLY A 148 5.66 0.91 38.86
C GLY A 148 4.69 -0.25 38.66
N ARG A 149 4.05 -0.73 39.75
CA ARG A 149 3.14 -1.92 39.72
C ARG A 149 1.73 -1.62 39.23
N ARG A 150 1.35 -0.36 38.99
CA ARG A 150 -0.03 0.01 38.61
C ARG A 150 -0.12 0.13 37.09
N ARG A 151 -0.90 -0.76 36.46
CA ARG A 151 -1.29 -0.64 35.05
C ARG A 151 -2.47 0.32 34.96
N GLN A 152 -2.24 1.59 34.65
CA GLN A 152 -3.33 2.46 34.22
C GLN A 152 -3.69 2.09 32.78
N LEU A 153 -4.94 1.69 32.57
CA LEU A 153 -5.56 1.54 31.25
C LEU A 153 -5.93 2.95 30.77
N GLY A 154 -5.04 3.61 30.04
CA GLY A 154 -5.33 4.91 29.47
C GLY A 154 -4.70 5.06 28.09
N GLY A 155 -5.56 5.35 27.11
CA GLY A 155 -5.24 5.78 25.75
C GLY A 155 -4.23 4.90 25.00
N ALA A 156 -4.71 3.87 24.32
CA ALA A 156 -3.95 3.29 23.21
C ALA A 156 -4.46 3.87 21.89
N HIS A 157 -3.55 4.06 20.94
CA HIS A 157 -3.86 4.61 19.63
C HIS A 157 -3.11 3.86 18.53
N CYS A 158 -3.66 3.84 17.33
CA CYS A 158 -2.98 3.20 16.21
C CYS A 158 -1.78 4.06 15.77
N GLN A 159 -0.63 3.41 15.58
CA GLN A 159 0.59 4.00 15.07
C GLN A 159 1.11 3.15 13.90
N GLN A 160 1.80 3.77 12.94
CA GLN A 160 2.43 3.04 11.85
C GLN A 160 3.55 2.11 12.36
N MET A 161 3.72 0.98 11.67
CA MET A 161 4.86 0.09 11.87
C MET A 161 6.19 0.75 11.49
N GLY A 162 7.28 0.24 12.07
CA GLY A 162 8.62 0.77 11.84
C GLY A 162 9.12 0.51 10.42
N VAL A 163 9.57 1.56 9.73
CA VAL A 163 10.29 1.50 8.45
C VAL A 163 11.80 1.40 8.67
N ASP A 164 12.58 1.19 7.61
CA ASP A 164 14.05 1.17 7.69
C ASP A 164 14.59 2.44 8.39
N GLY A 165 15.49 2.25 9.35
CA GLY A 165 16.04 3.31 10.21
C GLY A 165 15.17 3.74 11.39
N SER A 166 13.92 3.29 11.50
CA SER A 166 13.06 3.62 12.65
C SER A 166 13.42 2.84 13.91
N SER A 167 13.10 3.38 15.08
CA SER A 167 13.38 2.73 16.38
C SER A 167 12.43 1.57 16.66
N CYS A 168 12.96 0.47 17.21
CA CYS A 168 12.21 -0.75 17.54
C CYS A 168 12.71 -1.38 18.85
N TYR A 169 11.96 -2.33 19.42
CA TYR A 169 12.43 -3.15 20.54
C TYR A 169 12.81 -4.56 20.06
N VAL A 170 14.02 -5.01 20.39
CA VAL A 170 14.60 -6.28 19.90
C VAL A 170 13.78 -7.51 20.32
N ARG A 171 13.06 -7.42 21.44
CA ARG A 171 12.23 -8.51 21.97
C ARG A 171 10.85 -8.61 21.34
N GLN A 172 10.42 -7.64 20.54
CA GLN A 172 9.13 -7.71 19.86
C GLN A 172 9.24 -8.58 18.61
N LEU A 173 8.27 -9.48 18.45
CA LEU A 173 8.13 -10.30 17.25
C LEU A 173 7.89 -9.39 16.03
N SER A 174 8.49 -9.73 14.88
CA SER A 174 8.19 -9.09 13.61
C SER A 174 6.73 -9.32 13.21
N GLY A 175 6.13 -8.34 12.52
CA GLY A 175 4.74 -8.40 12.07
C GLY A 175 3.75 -7.75 13.06
N LYS A 176 2.48 -7.70 12.67
CA LYS A 176 1.45 -6.98 13.41
C LYS A 176 1.09 -7.68 14.73
N PRO A 177 1.24 -7.02 15.90
CA PRO A 177 0.83 -7.59 17.17
C PRO A 177 -0.68 -7.44 17.37
N ASN A 178 -1.35 -8.51 17.81
CA ASN A 178 -2.79 -8.46 18.16
C ASN A 178 -3.04 -7.73 19.49
N ALA A 179 -2.05 -7.71 20.39
CA ALA A 179 -2.14 -7.02 21.68
C ALA A 179 -1.63 -5.57 21.58
N THR A 180 -2.00 -4.74 22.56
CA THR A 180 -1.43 -3.41 22.72
C THR A 180 0.05 -3.49 23.06
N VAL A 181 0.85 -2.66 22.39
CA VAL A 181 2.31 -2.63 22.53
C VAL A 181 2.78 -1.23 22.94
N PHE A 182 4.05 -1.10 23.34
CA PHE A 182 4.63 0.21 23.72
C PHE A 182 5.33 0.91 22.55
N ALA A 183 5.72 0.16 21.52
CA ALA A 183 6.12 0.68 20.23
C ALA A 183 5.74 -0.35 19.16
N CYS A 184 5.52 0.11 17.93
CA CYS A 184 5.29 -0.80 16.83
C CYS A 184 6.57 -1.53 16.42
N PRO A 185 6.47 -2.84 16.08
CA PRO A 185 7.57 -3.56 15.50
C PRO A 185 7.86 -3.08 14.07
N CYS A 186 8.99 -3.53 13.53
CA CYS A 186 9.35 -3.27 12.14
C CYS A 186 8.34 -3.91 11.18
N SER A 187 8.13 -3.28 10.03
CA SER A 187 7.28 -3.82 8.96
C SER A 187 7.83 -5.16 8.43
N ASP A 188 6.99 -5.90 7.73
CA ASP A 188 7.37 -7.21 7.17
C ASP A 188 8.64 -7.11 6.32
N GLY A 189 9.56 -8.07 6.52
CA GLY A 189 10.86 -8.10 5.84
C GLY A 189 11.97 -7.27 6.52
N LEU A 190 11.66 -6.52 7.58
CA LEU A 190 12.66 -5.82 8.38
C LEU A 190 12.91 -6.54 9.72
N ARG A 191 14.15 -6.47 10.19
CA ARG A 191 14.60 -6.97 11.49
C ARG A 191 15.05 -5.81 12.38
N CYS A 192 14.76 -5.93 13.68
CA CYS A 192 15.22 -4.96 14.66
C CYS A 192 16.67 -5.28 15.08
N VAL A 193 17.62 -4.41 14.74
CA VAL A 193 19.03 -4.55 15.11
C VAL A 193 19.28 -3.78 16.39
N GLY A 194 19.66 -4.49 17.46
CA GLY A 194 19.93 -3.89 18.78
C GLY A 194 21.05 -2.86 18.75
N SER A 195 20.84 -1.76 19.47
CA SER A 195 21.85 -0.69 19.65
C SER A 195 22.59 -0.81 20.99
N HIS A 196 22.36 -1.89 21.75
CA HIS A 196 22.82 -2.06 23.13
C HIS A 196 22.34 -0.98 24.12
N MET A 197 21.39 -0.14 23.72
CA MET A 197 20.66 0.75 24.62
C MET A 197 19.45 0.03 25.22
N PHE A 198 19.24 0.16 26.53
CA PHE A 198 18.13 -0.49 27.23
C PHE A 198 17.15 0.53 27.78
N ASP A 199 15.88 0.42 27.39
CA ASP A 199 14.77 1.14 28.03
C ASP A 199 14.17 0.22 29.10
N ILE A 200 14.37 0.54 30.37
CA ILE A 200 13.86 -0.28 31.47
C ILE A 200 12.42 0.13 31.77
N PRO A 201 11.41 -0.78 31.73
CA PRO A 201 11.53 -2.25 31.75
C PRO A 201 11.32 -2.95 30.38
N LEU A 202 11.25 -2.20 29.28
CA LEU A 202 10.83 -2.68 27.95
C LEU A 202 11.90 -3.54 27.25
N GLY A 203 13.18 -3.33 27.56
CA GLY A 203 14.31 -4.11 27.06
C GLY A 203 15.21 -3.32 26.11
N GLU A 204 15.95 -4.04 25.27
CA GLU A 204 16.89 -3.45 24.32
C GLU A 204 16.17 -2.75 23.16
N VAL A 205 16.62 -1.52 22.86
CA VAL A 205 16.17 -0.69 21.75
C VAL A 205 17.12 -0.88 20.57
N GLY A 206 16.58 -0.87 19.37
CA GLY A 206 17.31 -1.00 18.13
C GLY A 206 16.75 -0.14 17.02
N THR A 207 17.25 -0.36 15.81
CA THR A 207 16.73 0.22 14.57
C THR A 207 16.32 -0.86 13.58
N CYS A 208 15.25 -0.61 12.83
CA CYS A 208 14.78 -1.52 11.79
C CYS A 208 15.73 -1.48 10.59
N HIS A 209 16.15 -2.65 10.12
CA HIS A 209 16.99 -2.83 8.93
C HIS A 209 16.56 -4.04 8.12
N VAL A 210 16.95 -4.06 6.84
CA VAL A 210 16.77 -5.22 5.94
C VAL A 210 17.68 -6.40 6.35
#